data_AF-F3SG97-F1
#
_entry.id   AF-F3SG97-F1
#
_cell.length_a   1.000
_cell.length_b   1.000
_cell.length_c   1.000
_cell.angle_alpha   90.00
_cell.angle_beta   90.00
_cell.angle_gamma   90.00
#
_symmetry.space_group_name_H-M   'P 1'
#
loop_
_entity.id
_entity.type
_entity.pdbx_description
1 polymer ?
#
loop_
_entity_poly.entity_id
_entity_poly.type
_entity_poly.pdbx_seq_one_letter_code
_entity_poly.pdbx_strand_id
1 'polypeptide(L)' 'MIGRYAKSTIKNHSTVPKYLDELVSENNLDEEEQEILHTLFKEVYDYFNAD' A
#
# COMPACT_ATOMS: atom_id res chain seq x y z
N MET A 1 -35.30 1.82 -11.54
CA MET A 1 -34.09 1.00 -11.34
C MET A 1 -33.16 1.23 -12.51
N ILE A 2 -32.01 1.89 -12.29
CA ILE A 2 -30.88 1.90 -13.22
C ILE A 2 -29.63 1.83 -12.33
N GLY A 3 -29.09 0.63 -12.21
CA GLY A 3 -27.87 0.37 -11.48
C GLY A 3 -26.68 0.97 -12.22
N ARG A 4 -25.80 1.65 -11.49
CA ARG A 4 -24.45 1.96 -11.95
C ARG A 4 -23.50 1.79 -10.77
N TYR A 5 -22.88 0.62 -10.79
CA TYR A 5 -21.54 0.23 -10.34
C TYR A 5 -20.93 1.11 -9.25
N ALA A 6 -20.64 0.45 -8.12
CA ALA A 6 -19.79 0.92 -7.06
C ALA A 6 -18.68 1.79 -7.64
N LYS A 7 -18.69 3.08 -7.27
CA LYS A 7 -17.54 3.95 -7.40
C LYS A 7 -16.42 3.19 -6.69
N SER A 8 -15.56 2.54 -7.47
CA SER A 8 -14.32 1.97 -6.97
C SER A 8 -13.63 3.15 -6.33
N THR A 9 -13.72 3.23 -5.00
CA THR A 9 -12.99 4.18 -4.20
C THR A 9 -11.55 3.72 -4.34
N ILE A 10 -10.93 4.09 -5.45
CA ILE A 10 -9.49 4.25 -5.53
C ILE A 10 -9.26 5.34 -4.49
N LYS A 11 -9.10 4.91 -3.24
CA LYS A 11 -8.66 5.76 -2.15
C LYS A 11 -7.42 6.40 -2.74
N ASN A 12 -7.43 7.72 -2.86
CA ASN A 12 -6.24 8.47 -3.19
C ASN A 12 -5.28 8.22 -2.01
N HIS A 13 -4.52 7.11 -2.06
CA HIS A 13 -3.46 6.79 -1.11
C HIS A 13 -2.34 7.79 -1.40
N SER A 14 -2.57 9.01 -0.94
CA SER A 14 -1.83 10.22 -1.30
C SER A 14 -0.38 10.20 -0.79
N THR A 15 0.03 9.13 -0.11
CA THR A 15 1.38 8.96 0.45
C THR A 15 1.63 7.46 0.63
N VAL A 16 2.69 6.92 0.00
CA VAL A 16 3.19 5.54 0.16
C VAL A 16 3.19 5.05 1.63
N PRO A 17 3.59 5.88 2.63
CA PRO A 17 3.50 5.52 4.05
C PRO A 17 2.12 5.03 4.51
N LYS A 18 1.04 5.71 4.10
CA LYS A 18 -0.32 5.35 4.55
C LYS A 18 -0.80 4.03 3.99
N TYR A 19 -0.39 3.70 2.76
CA TYR A 19 -0.75 2.42 2.16
C TYR A 19 -0.06 1.25 2.85
N LEU A 20 1.19 1.47 3.30
CA LEU A 20 1.96 0.48 4.02
C LEU A 20 1.34 0.21 5.39
N ASP A 21 0.98 1.26 6.14
CA ASP A 21 0.25 1.13 7.42
C ASP A 21 -1.10 0.41 7.27
N GLU A 22 -1.84 0.69 6.19
CA GLU A 22 -3.11 0.00 5.88
C GLU A 22 -2.87 -1.50 5.64
N LEU A 23 -1.85 -1.89 4.86
CA LEU A 23 -1.53 -3.30 4.60
C LEU A 23 -1.13 -4.06 5.86
N VAL A 24 -0.34 -3.44 6.73
CA VAL A 24 0.09 -4.02 8.02
C VAL A 24 -1.14 -4.30 8.89
N SER A 25 -2.05 -3.33 9.01
CA SER A 25 -3.25 -3.48 9.83
C SER A 25 -4.30 -4.42 9.22
N GLU A 26 -4.51 -4.41 7.91
CA GLU A 26 -5.53 -5.24 7.25
C GLU A 26 -5.17 -6.72 7.28
N ASN A 27 -3.87 -7.04 7.22
CA ASN A 27 -3.38 -8.41 7.20
C ASN A 27 -2.90 -8.90 8.58
N ASN A 28 -2.91 -8.03 9.61
CA ASN A 28 -2.35 -8.30 10.94
C ASN A 28 -0.93 -8.85 10.87
N LEU A 29 -0.08 -8.20 10.08
CA LEU A 29 1.29 -8.66 9.83
C LEU A 29 2.09 -8.68 11.12
N ASP A 30 2.87 -9.74 11.30
CA ASP A 30 3.84 -9.80 12.39
C ASP A 30 5.08 -8.92 12.11
N GLU A 31 6.01 -8.88 13.06
CA GLU A 31 7.19 -8.02 12.98
C GLU A 31 8.12 -8.39 11.81
N GLU A 32 8.25 -9.68 11.49
CA GLU A 32 9.07 -10.17 10.37
C GLU A 32 8.41 -9.81 9.03
N GLU A 33 7.11 -10.03 8.91
CA GLU A 33 6.33 -9.67 7.72
C GLU A 33 6.32 -8.17 7.46
N GLN A 34 6.26 -7.35 8.53
CA GLN A 34 6.39 -5.89 8.44
C GLN A 34 7.76 -5.49 7.90
N GLU A 35 8.84 -6.09 8.40
CA GLU A 35 10.21 -5.79 7.96
C GLU A 35 10.43 -6.14 6.48
N ILE A 36 9.89 -7.28 6.04
CA ILE A 36 9.91 -7.70 4.63
C ILE A 36 9.15 -6.67 3.76
N LEU A 37 7.95 -6.28 4.18
CA LEU A 37 7.14 -5.30 3.44
C LEU A 37 7.84 -3.94 3.33
N HIS A 38 8.42 -3.45 4.44
CA HIS A 38 9.19 -2.21 4.46
C HIS A 38 10.39 -2.26 3.51
N THR A 39 11.11 -3.39 3.50
CA THR A 39 12.27 -3.59 2.62
C THR A 39 11.87 -3.57 1.15
N LEU A 40 10.82 -4.31 0.77
CA LEU A 40 10.32 -4.34 -0.61
C LEU A 40 9.90 -2.96 -1.10
N PHE A 41 9.17 -2.19 -0.27
CA PHE A 41 8.77 -0.84 -0.64
C PHE A 41 9.95 0.10 -0.81
N LYS A 42 10.96 -0.02 0.05
CA LYS A 42 12.19 0.75 -0.07
C LYS A 42 12.94 0.42 -1.36
N GLU A 43 13.12 -0.86 -1.68
CA GLU A 43 13.81 -1.28 -2.91
C GLU A 43 13.10 -0.77 -4.17
N VAL A 44 11.77 -0.86 -4.21
CA VAL A 44 10.98 -0.33 -5.33
C VAL A 44 11.09 1.18 -5.41
N TYR A 45 11.01 1.89 -4.28
CA TYR A 45 11.19 3.33 -4.24
C TYR A 45 12.59 3.74 -4.73
N ASP A 46 13.63 3.06 -4.25
CA ASP A 46 15.01 3.31 -4.66
C ASP A 46 15.20 3.00 -6.15
N TYR A 47 14.60 1.95 -6.69
CA TYR A 47 14.66 1.62 -8.12
C TYR A 47 14.06 2.71 -9.02
N PHE A 48 12.90 3.26 -8.65
CA PHE A 48 12.23 4.31 -9.44
C PHE A 48 12.84 5.71 -9.26
N ASN A 49 13.54 5.95 -8.15
CA ASN A 49 14.20 7.22 -7.86
C ASN A 49 15.73 7.14 -8.00
N ALA A 50 16.25 6.01 -8.50
CA ALA A 50 17.63 5.90 -8.93
C ALA A 50 17.80 6.71 -10.23
N ASP A 51 18.77 7.64 -10.22
CA ASP A 51 19.18 8.49 -11.34
C ASP A 51 19.37 7.73 -12.67
#